data_AF-A0A1Y1MNY5-F1
#
_entry.id   AF-A0A1Y1MNY5-F1
#
_cell.length_a   1.000
_cell.length_b   1.000
_cell.length_c   1.000
_cell.angle_alpha   90.00
_cell.angle_beta   90.00
_cell.angle_gamma   90.00
#
_symmetry.space_group_name_H-M   'P 1'
#
loop_
_entity.id
_entity.type
_entity.pdbx_description
1 polymer ?
#
loop_
_entity_poly.entity_id
_entity_poly.type
_entity_poly.pdbx_seq_one_letter_code
_entity_poly.pdbx_strand_id
1 'polypeptide(L)'
;MCGEDVEPDNFCFDKRLLSYQSWKGAQSPKSLASAGFVYTQVGDTVKCIFCNVRINKWKSSDVPLDEHLRWSKDCVYAVLLQRKPTCRGEVNATFICNY
;
A
#
# COMPACT_ATOMS: atom_id res chain seq x y z
N MET A 1 10.22 15.04 4.17
CA MET A 1 10.97 14.64 2.96
C MET A 1 11.71 13.36 3.31
N CYS A 2 11.63 12.32 2.49
CA CYS A 2 12.42 11.09 2.72
C CYS A 2 13.89 11.46 2.67
N GLY A 3 14.68 11.08 3.67
CA GLY A 3 16.08 11.47 3.78
C GLY A 3 16.92 10.92 2.64
N GLU A 4 17.94 11.65 2.21
CA GLU A 4 18.65 11.37 0.96
C GLU A 4 19.76 10.29 1.06
N ASP A 5 20.18 9.84 2.25
CA ASP A 5 21.50 9.19 2.39
C ASP A 5 21.55 7.81 3.10
N VAL A 6 20.52 6.97 2.98
CA VAL A 6 20.61 5.55 3.40
C VAL A 6 19.92 4.68 2.35
N GLU A 7 20.49 3.50 2.04
CA GLU A 7 19.93 2.38 1.24
C GLU A 7 18.42 2.50 1.00
N PRO A 8 17.92 2.37 -0.25
CA PRO A 8 16.62 2.88 -0.68
C PRO A 8 15.54 2.58 0.36
N ASP A 9 15.30 3.56 1.22
CA ASP A 9 14.28 3.48 2.24
C ASP A 9 12.98 3.43 1.45
N ASN A 10 12.42 2.23 1.33
CA ASN A 10 11.10 2.08 0.73
C ASN A 10 10.02 2.41 1.76
N PHE A 11 10.40 2.82 2.97
CA PHE A 11 9.47 3.20 4.02
C PHE A 11 8.62 4.38 3.58
N CYS A 12 9.16 5.28 2.77
CA CYS A 12 8.38 6.39 2.23
C CYS A 12 7.64 6.07 0.92
N PHE A 13 6.51 6.75 0.72
CA PHE A 13 5.61 6.51 -0.42
C PHE A 13 6.30 6.75 -1.77
N ASP A 14 7.03 7.85 -1.91
CA ASP A 14 7.65 8.25 -3.18
C ASP A 14 8.67 7.21 -3.64
N LYS A 15 9.46 6.64 -2.72
CA LYS A 15 10.43 5.59 -3.03
C LYS A 15 9.74 4.29 -3.46
N ARG A 16 8.63 3.91 -2.81
CA ARG A 16 7.81 2.79 -3.30
C ARG A 16 7.29 3.05 -4.70
N LEU A 17 6.77 4.24 -4.96
CA LEU A 17 6.23 4.61 -6.27
C LEU A 17 7.32 4.58 -7.36
N LEU A 18 8.53 5.05 -7.05
CA LEU A 18 9.68 5.02 -7.97
C LEU A 18 10.10 3.61 -8.37
N SER A 19 9.76 2.57 -7.59
CA SER A 19 10.04 1.18 -7.98
C SER A 19 9.26 0.72 -9.24
N TYR A 20 8.19 1.43 -9.64
CA TYR A 20 7.29 1.02 -10.72
C TYR A 20 7.64 1.61 -12.10
N GLN A 21 8.84 2.13 -12.32
CA GLN A 21 9.24 2.78 -13.60
C GLN A 21 8.96 1.90 -14.85
N SER A 22 9.07 0.58 -14.73
CA SER A 22 8.88 -0.39 -15.83
C SER A 22 7.59 -1.23 -15.67
N TRP A 23 6.67 -0.81 -14.81
CA TRP A 23 5.47 -1.57 -14.49
C TRP A 23 4.51 -1.68 -15.69
N LYS A 24 4.03 -2.90 -15.95
CA LYS A 24 3.07 -3.22 -17.02
C LYS A 24 1.87 -4.05 -16.54
N GLY A 25 1.71 -4.20 -15.23
CA GLY A 25 0.60 -4.96 -14.65
C GLY A 25 -0.71 -4.17 -14.65
N ALA A 26 -1.83 -4.86 -14.38
CA ALA A 26 -3.18 -4.31 -14.48
C ALA A 26 -3.48 -3.20 -13.44
N GLN A 27 -2.76 -3.19 -12.32
CA GLN A 27 -2.99 -2.26 -11.22
C GLN A 27 -2.19 -0.97 -11.37
N SER A 28 -2.71 0.14 -10.83
CA SER A 28 -1.97 1.40 -10.84
C SER A 28 -0.76 1.34 -9.89
N PRO A 29 0.43 1.82 -10.29
CA PRO A 29 1.58 1.97 -9.40
C PRO A 29 1.25 2.72 -8.10
N LYS A 30 0.40 3.75 -8.20
CA LYS A 30 -0.01 4.58 -7.07
C LYS A 30 -0.83 3.80 -6.04
N SER A 31 -1.77 2.96 -6.47
CA SER A 31 -2.60 2.14 -5.57
C SER A 31 -1.77 1.05 -4.90
N LEU A 32 -0.86 0.40 -5.63
CA LEU A 32 0.07 -0.58 -5.09
C LEU A 32 1.03 0.03 -4.06
N ALA A 33 1.67 1.16 -4.39
CA ALA A 33 2.57 1.87 -3.47
C ALA A 33 1.83 2.37 -2.22
N SER A 34 0.58 2.82 -2.37
CA SER A 34 -0.27 3.24 -1.24
C SER A 34 -0.63 2.08 -0.31
N ALA A 35 -0.80 0.88 -0.86
CA ALA A 35 -1.04 -0.35 -0.09
C ALA A 35 0.26 -0.94 0.51
N GLY A 36 1.41 -0.28 0.37
CA GLY A 36 2.67 -0.68 1.00
C GLY A 36 3.55 -1.59 0.14
N PHE A 37 3.24 -1.73 -1.14
CA PHE A 37 3.96 -2.60 -2.06
C PHE A 37 5.06 -1.88 -2.85
N VAL A 38 6.18 -2.56 -3.07
CA VAL A 38 7.21 -2.23 -4.07
C VAL A 38 7.17 -3.25 -5.21
N TYR A 39 7.50 -2.80 -6.42
CA TYR A 39 7.63 -3.71 -7.56
C TYR A 39 8.94 -4.49 -7.48
N THR A 40 8.90 -5.80 -7.72
CA THR A 40 10.10 -6.64 -7.68
C THR A 40 10.86 -6.73 -9.00
N GLN A 41 10.45 -5.97 -10.03
CA GLN A 41 11.01 -6.02 -11.38
C GLN A 41 10.81 -7.36 -12.12
N VAL A 42 9.91 -8.22 -11.63
CA VAL A 42 9.67 -9.55 -12.20
C VAL A 42 8.18 -9.73 -12.47
N GLY A 43 7.81 -9.78 -13.75
CA GLY A 43 6.43 -9.96 -14.18
C GLY A 43 5.51 -8.86 -13.63
N ASP A 44 4.44 -9.27 -12.95
CA ASP A 44 3.56 -8.36 -12.19
C ASP A 44 3.70 -8.58 -10.67
N THR A 45 4.86 -9.08 -10.23
CA THR A 45 5.05 -9.40 -8.81
C THR A 45 5.41 -8.17 -8.02
N VAL A 46 4.68 -7.94 -6.93
CA VAL A 46 4.98 -6.89 -5.95
C VAL A 46 5.23 -7.51 -4.57
N LYS A 47 5.95 -6.79 -3.71
CA LYS A 47 6.30 -7.22 -2.36
C LYS A 47 5.93 -6.14 -1.35
N CYS A 48 5.26 -6.50 -0.26
CA CYS A 48 5.06 -5.57 0.85
C CYS A 48 6.36 -5.41 1.62
N ILE A 49 6.77 -4.18 1.92
CA ILE A 49 7.99 -3.93 2.69
C ILE A 49 7.82 -4.17 4.21
N PHE A 50 6.58 -4.17 4.70
CA PHE A 50 6.28 -4.29 6.14
C PHE A 50 6.11 -5.75 6.57
N CYS A 51 5.44 -6.57 5.76
CA CYS A 51 5.17 -7.98 6.09
C CYS A 51 5.82 -8.98 5.12
N ASN A 52 6.55 -8.50 4.10
CA ASN A 52 7.23 -9.32 3.09
C ASN A 52 6.34 -10.19 2.20
N VAL A 53 5.00 -10.12 2.30
CA VAL A 53 4.09 -10.85 1.40
C VAL A 53 4.35 -10.46 -0.06
N ARG A 54 4.31 -11.44 -0.95
CA ARG A 54 4.46 -11.25 -2.40
C ARG A 54 3.15 -11.62 -3.11
N ILE A 55 2.71 -10.78 -4.02
CA ILE A 55 1.46 -10.97 -4.77
C ILE A 55 1.76 -10.77 -6.25
N ASN A 56 1.21 -11.63 -7.10
CA ASN A 56 1.33 -11.61 -8.55
C ASN A 56 0.03 -12.12 -9.19
N LYS A 57 -0.02 -12.17 -10.52
CA LYS A 57 -1.22 -12.54 -11.30
C LYS A 57 -2.41 -11.60 -11.03
N TRP A 58 -2.12 -10.31 -10.97
CA TRP A 58 -3.09 -9.26 -10.73
C TRP A 58 -4.12 -9.21 -11.85
N LYS A 59 -5.39 -9.21 -11.48
CA LYS A 59 -6.52 -8.92 -12.35
C LYS A 59 -6.88 -7.44 -12.23
N SER A 60 -7.51 -6.88 -13.26
CA SER A 60 -7.99 -5.49 -13.25
C SER A 60 -9.02 -5.22 -12.14
N SER A 61 -9.76 -6.24 -11.72
CA SER A 61 -10.75 -6.17 -10.64
C SER A 61 -10.14 -6.17 -9.23
N ASP A 62 -8.87 -6.54 -9.09
CA ASP A 62 -8.26 -6.73 -7.78
C ASP A 62 -7.98 -5.38 -7.12
N VAL A 63 -8.29 -5.26 -5.84
CA VAL A 63 -8.00 -4.06 -5.05
C VAL A 63 -6.73 -4.34 -4.23
N PRO A 64 -5.65 -3.54 -4.38
CA PRO A 64 -4.38 -3.84 -3.71
C PRO A 64 -4.45 -4.00 -2.20
N LEU A 65 -5.24 -3.17 -1.50
CA LEU A 65 -5.38 -3.28 -0.05
C LEU A 65 -6.15 -4.54 0.36
N ASP A 66 -7.20 -4.90 -0.38
CA ASP A 66 -8.00 -6.09 -0.09
C ASP A 66 -7.17 -7.36 -0.32
N GLU A 67 -6.43 -7.43 -1.42
CA GLU A 67 -5.50 -8.54 -1.67
C GLU A 67 -4.36 -8.56 -0.64
N HIS A 68 -3.87 -7.40 -0.18
CA HIS A 68 -2.90 -7.36 0.93
C HIS A 68 -3.44 -8.04 2.18
N LEU A 69 -4.65 -7.68 2.62
CA LEU A 69 -5.28 -8.26 3.80
C LEU A 69 -5.67 -9.72 3.60
N ARG A 70 -6.03 -10.11 2.38
CA ARG A 70 -6.32 -11.50 2.01
C ARG A 70 -5.12 -12.41 2.20
N TRP A 71 -3.94 -11.97 1.75
CA TRP A 71 -2.71 -12.77 1.77
C TRP A 71 -1.84 -12.55 3.02
N SER A 72 -2.06 -11.47 3.76
CA SER A 72 -1.35 -11.13 5.00
C SER A 72 -2.24 -10.32 5.94
N LYS A 73 -3.25 -11.00 6.51
CA LYS A 73 -4.26 -10.41 7.42
C LYS A 73 -3.67 -9.72 8.65
N ASP A 74 -2.49 -10.15 9.09
CA ASP A 74 -1.80 -9.65 10.28
C ASP A 74 -0.75 -8.57 9.95
N CYS A 75 -0.69 -8.11 8.69
CA CYS A 75 0.18 -7.00 8.32
C CYS A 75 -0.27 -5.71 9.02
N VAL A 76 0.52 -5.24 9.98
CA VAL A 76 0.24 -4.02 10.76
C VAL A 76 -0.05 -2.83 9.84
N TYR A 77 0.71 -2.64 8.77
CA TYR A 77 0.50 -1.54 7.84
C TYR A 77 -0.87 -1.64 7.12
N ALA A 78 -1.22 -2.82 6.60
CA ALA A 78 -2.50 -3.02 5.91
C ALA A 78 -3.70 -2.85 6.85
N VAL A 79 -3.61 -3.38 8.07
CA VAL A 79 -4.64 -3.25 9.10
C VAL A 79 -4.86 -1.78 9.48
N LEU A 80 -3.80 -1.00 9.66
CA LEU A 80 -3.90 0.44 9.94
C LEU A 80 -4.53 1.22 8.78
N LEU A 81 -4.26 0.84 7.53
CA LEU A 81 -4.89 1.46 6.37
C LEU A 81 -6.39 1.16 6.27
N GLN A 82 -6.80 -0.07 6.58
CA GLN A 82 -8.22 -0.45 6.58
C GLN A 82 -9.01 0.30 7.65
N ARG A 83 -8.38 0.53 8.80
CA ARG A 83 -8.97 1.24 9.95
C ARG A 83 -8.96 2.76 9.84
N LYS A 84 -8.52 3.34 8.71
CA LYS A 84 -8.45 4.80 8.56
C LYS A 84 -9.77 5.41 9.03
N PRO A 85 -9.77 6.26 10.07
CA PRO A 85 -10.97 6.93 10.49
C PRO A 85 -11.38 7.80 9.32
N THR A 86 -12.47 7.43 8.65
CA THR A 86 -13.14 8.39 7.80
C THR A 86 -13.56 9.50 8.75
N CYS A 87 -13.03 10.71 8.60
CA CYS A 87 -13.76 11.89 9.04
C CYS A 87 -15.04 11.92 8.19
N ARG A 88 -16.03 11.11 8.57
CA ARG A 88 -17.37 11.23 8.06
C ARG A 88 -17.86 12.51 8.72
N GLY A 89 -17.89 13.59 7.94
CA GLY A 89 -18.49 14.84 8.38
C GLY A 89 -19.97 14.58 8.61
N GLU A 90 -20.32 14.11 9.80
CA GLU A 90 -21.69 14.20 10.28
C GLU A 90 -21.90 15.67 10.57
N VAL A 91 -22.63 16.32 9.67
CA VAL A 91 -23.20 17.63 9.89
C VAL A 91 -24.04 17.52 11.16
N ASN A 92 -23.45 17.98 12.29
CA ASN A 92 -24.10 18.21 13.58
C ASN A 92 -24.07 17.10 14.65
N ALA A 93 -22.91 16.48 14.91
CA ALA A 93 -22.68 15.82 16.20
C ALA A 93 -21.23 15.97 16.64
N THR A 94 -21.04 16.30 17.92
CA THR A 94 -19.77 16.47 18.63
C THR A 94 -18.70 15.49 18.14
N PHE A 95 -17.56 16.03 17.71
CA PHE A 95 -16.39 15.24 17.33
C PHE A 95 -15.97 14.35 18.49
N ILE A 96 -16.35 13.08 18.45
CA ILE A 96 -15.74 12.02 19.25
C ILE A 96 -14.93 11.17 18.27
N CYS A 97 -13.68 11.57 18.03
CA CYS A 97 -12.69 10.65 17.49
C CYS A 97 -12.32 9.68 18.62
N ASN A 98 -12.99 8.53 18.70
CA ASN A 98 -12.58 7.48 19.62
C ASN A 98 -11.24 6.89 19.14
N TYR A 99 -10.25 6.92 20.04
CA TYR A 99 -8.92 6.32 19.88
C TYR A 99 -8.95 4.81 20.04
#